data_AF-A0A7S2F3M8-F1
#
_entry.id   AF-A0A7S2F3M8-F1
#
_cell.length_a   1.000
_cell.length_b   1.000
_cell.length_c   1.000
_cell.angle_alpha   90.00
_cell.angle_beta   90.00
_cell.angle_gamma   90.00
#
_symmetry.space_group_name_H-M   'P 1'
#
loop_
_entity.id
_entity.type
_entity.pdbx_description
1 polymer ?
#
loop_
_entity_poly.entity_id
_entity_poly.type
_entity_poly.pdbx_seq_one_letter_code
_entity_poly.pdbx_strand_id
1 'polypeptide(L)'
;PRLPRTVPTRAMVNITPNVAFDSIAREMRCKWSADNDKASLSALQDVLDKHLPTLKAVKGAKGVQRVVCGGCLDFKIITTLDAESFGEWEGKSFEPEASILAEMKAIDGVSLVETQTFTLMPM
;
A
#
# COMPACT_ATOMS: atom_id res chain seq x y z
N PRO A 1 -14.88 11.23 -33.37
CA PRO A 1 -13.50 10.71 -33.42
C PRO A 1 -12.81 10.87 -32.06
N ARG A 2 -12.52 9.77 -31.36
CA ARG A 2 -11.86 9.80 -30.05
C ARG A 2 -10.35 9.88 -30.31
N LEU A 3 -9.70 10.97 -29.90
CA LEU A 3 -8.24 11.15 -30.04
C LEU A 3 -7.51 9.99 -29.33
N PRO A 4 -6.42 9.45 -29.90
CA PRO A 4 -5.61 8.45 -29.21
C PRO A 4 -5.04 9.07 -27.93
N ARG A 5 -5.32 8.46 -26.78
CA ARG A 5 -4.66 8.81 -25.51
C ARG A 5 -3.18 8.45 -25.65
N THR A 6 -2.32 9.46 -25.77
CA THR A 6 -0.90 9.31 -25.50
C THR A 6 -0.74 8.93 -24.03
N VAL A 7 -0.35 7.68 -23.77
CA VAL A 7 0.04 7.26 -22.43
C VAL A 7 1.42 7.89 -22.17
N PRO A 8 1.59 8.72 -21.14
CA PRO A 8 2.90 9.25 -20.82
C PRO A 8 3.86 8.08 -20.59
N THR A 9 5.01 8.10 -21.25
CA THR A 9 6.08 7.11 -21.07
C THR A 9 6.55 7.21 -19.63
N ARG A 10 6.21 6.21 -18.80
CA ARG A 10 6.69 6.12 -17.43
C ARG A 10 8.19 5.80 -17.46
N ALA A 11 9.00 6.52 -16.70
CA ALA A 11 10.41 6.18 -16.57
C ALA A 11 10.54 4.77 -15.99
N MET A 12 11.15 3.86 -16.75
CA MET A 12 11.38 2.48 -16.35
C MET A 12 12.73 2.35 -15.65
N VAL A 13 12.76 1.57 -14.57
CA VAL A 13 13.99 1.22 -13.86
C VAL A 13 14.27 -0.26 -14.06
N ASN A 14 15.48 -0.59 -14.51
CA ASN A 14 15.91 -1.97 -14.72
C ASN A 14 16.57 -2.52 -13.45
N ILE A 15 16.11 -3.68 -12.97
CA ILE A 15 16.81 -4.46 -11.93
C ILE A 15 17.87 -5.33 -12.62
N THR A 16 17.48 -5.98 -13.71
CA THR A 16 18.34 -6.72 -14.64
C THR A 16 17.94 -6.36 -16.08
N PRO A 17 18.70 -6.77 -17.12
CA PRO A 17 18.36 -6.44 -18.51
C PRO A 17 16.96 -6.90 -18.97
N ASN A 18 16.38 -7.92 -18.32
CA ASN A 18 15.08 -8.50 -18.66
C ASN A 18 14.02 -8.34 -17.55
N VAL A 19 14.33 -7.61 -16.48
CA VAL A 19 13.38 -7.34 -15.38
C VAL A 19 13.42 -5.85 -15.07
N ALA A 20 12.33 -5.17 -15.37
CA ALA A 20 12.14 -3.75 -15.17
C ALA A 20 10.83 -3.47 -14.44
N PHE A 21 10.73 -2.28 -13.85
CA PHE A 21 9.52 -1.81 -13.19
C PHE A 21 9.26 -0.34 -13.48
N ASP A 22 8.00 0.06 -13.37
CA ASP A 22 7.56 1.45 -13.56
C ASP A 22 7.01 2.07 -12.26
N SER A 23 6.87 1.26 -11.21
CA SER A 23 6.24 1.63 -9.95
C SER A 23 6.86 0.87 -8.78
N ILE A 24 6.86 1.52 -7.61
CA ILE A 24 7.23 0.93 -6.33
C ILE A 24 6.01 0.99 -5.41
N ALA A 25 5.75 -0.07 -4.66
CA ALA A 25 4.66 -0.16 -3.72
C ALA A 25 5.18 -0.39 -2.31
N ARG A 26 4.60 0.33 -1.35
CA ARG A 26 4.77 0.11 0.08
C ARG A 26 3.51 -0.56 0.64
N GLU A 27 3.69 -1.73 1.22
CA GLU A 27 2.65 -2.52 1.87
C GLU A 27 2.80 -2.44 3.39
N MET A 28 1.72 -2.09 4.09
CA MET A 28 1.51 -2.36 5.50
C MET A 28 0.56 -3.55 5.61
N ARG A 29 0.95 -4.60 6.33
CA ARG A 29 0.18 -5.84 6.41
C ARG A 29 0.04 -6.34 7.84
N CYS A 30 -1.02 -7.11 8.08
CA CYS A 30 -1.20 -7.87 9.31
C CYS A 30 -2.10 -9.08 9.09
N LYS A 31 -2.15 -9.96 10.08
CA LYS A 31 -3.21 -10.96 10.22
C LYS A 31 -4.38 -10.40 11.04
N TRP A 32 -5.60 -10.66 10.60
CA TRP A 32 -6.82 -10.40 11.37
C TRP A 32 -7.40 -11.72 11.91
N SER A 33 -8.25 -11.65 12.93
CA SER A 33 -8.98 -12.80 13.46
C SER A 33 -10.44 -12.81 12.98
N ALA A 34 -10.93 -14.00 12.66
CA ALA A 34 -12.35 -14.23 12.33
C ALA A 34 -13.27 -14.27 13.56
N ASP A 35 -12.71 -14.21 14.76
CA ASP A 35 -13.47 -14.19 16.02
C ASP A 35 -14.35 -12.93 16.13
N ASN A 36 -15.35 -13.00 17.01
CA ASN A 36 -16.23 -11.87 17.34
C ASN A 36 -16.84 -11.21 16.10
N ASP A 37 -17.37 -12.04 15.18
CA ASP A 37 -17.91 -11.58 13.89
C ASP A 37 -16.93 -10.71 13.09
N LYS A 38 -15.64 -11.10 13.10
CA LYS A 38 -14.55 -10.41 12.40
C LYS A 38 -14.35 -8.96 12.88
N ALA A 39 -14.58 -8.69 14.16
CA ALA A 39 -14.41 -7.36 14.74
C ALA A 39 -13.05 -6.72 14.42
N SER A 40 -11.97 -7.49 14.47
CA SER A 40 -10.61 -7.01 14.14
C SER A 40 -10.49 -6.51 12.69
N LEU A 41 -11.17 -7.16 11.73
CA LEU A 41 -11.19 -6.75 10.32
C LEU A 41 -11.96 -5.44 10.13
N SER A 42 -13.05 -5.25 10.87
CA SER A 42 -13.81 -3.99 10.85
C SER A 42 -12.96 -2.85 11.41
N ALA A 43 -12.30 -3.05 12.55
CA ALA A 43 -11.44 -2.04 13.16
C ALA A 43 -10.25 -1.66 12.25
N LEU A 44 -9.66 -2.64 11.54
CA LEU A 44 -8.62 -2.37 10.55
C LEU A 44 -9.14 -1.52 9.38
N GLN A 45 -10.39 -1.73 8.95
CA GLN A 45 -11.02 -0.90 7.94
C GLN A 45 -11.20 0.54 8.42
N ASP A 46 -11.61 0.74 9.68
CA ASP A 46 -11.75 2.09 10.26
C ASP A 46 -10.41 2.85 10.32
N VAL A 47 -9.32 2.15 10.68
CA VAL A 47 -7.96 2.72 10.64
C VAL A 47 -7.58 3.13 9.22
N LEU A 48 -7.86 2.29 8.21
CA LEU A 48 -7.63 2.64 6.82
C LEU A 48 -8.46 3.87 6.42
N ASP A 49 -9.75 3.90 6.71
CA ASP A 49 -10.65 4.97 6.29
C ASP A 49 -10.26 6.32 6.91
N LYS A 50 -9.82 6.32 8.18
CA LYS A 50 -9.26 7.48 8.87
C LYS A 50 -8.03 8.07 8.15
N HIS A 51 -7.12 7.22 7.70
CA HIS A 51 -5.83 7.63 7.12
C HIS A 51 -5.82 7.69 5.58
N LEU A 52 -6.87 7.18 4.92
CA LEU A 52 -6.98 7.12 3.46
C LEU A 52 -6.83 8.49 2.78
N PRO A 53 -7.39 9.60 3.29
CA PRO A 53 -7.17 10.92 2.72
C PRO A 53 -5.67 11.31 2.69
N THR A 54 -4.96 11.05 3.79
CA THR A 54 -3.52 11.37 3.91
C THR A 54 -2.68 10.49 2.99
N LEU A 55 -2.97 9.18 2.93
CA LEU A 55 -2.28 8.25 2.01
C LEU A 55 -2.48 8.65 0.53
N LYS A 56 -3.70 9.07 0.16
CA LYS A 56 -3.99 9.56 -1.20
C LYS A 56 -3.35 10.91 -1.51
N ALA A 57 -3.05 11.72 -0.48
CA ALA A 57 -2.40 13.01 -0.62
C ALA A 57 -0.86 12.90 -0.72
N VAL A 58 -0.28 11.72 -0.54
CA VAL A 58 1.15 11.50 -0.76
C VAL A 58 1.49 11.90 -2.20
N LYS A 59 2.47 12.79 -2.36
CA LYS A 59 2.91 13.28 -3.67
C LYS A 59 3.32 12.10 -4.54
N GLY A 60 2.79 12.03 -5.76
CA GLY A 60 3.08 10.95 -6.71
C GLY A 60 2.36 9.63 -6.43
N ALA A 61 1.44 9.57 -5.44
CA ALA A 61 0.59 8.40 -5.24
C ALA A 61 -0.24 8.11 -6.50
N LYS A 62 0.03 6.95 -7.12
CA LYS A 62 -0.74 6.40 -8.24
C LYS A 62 -2.01 5.71 -7.77
N GLY A 63 -2.02 5.25 -6.52
CA GLY A 63 -3.18 4.62 -5.91
C GLY A 63 -2.89 4.09 -4.50
N VAL A 64 -3.98 3.92 -3.75
CA VAL A 64 -4.01 3.20 -2.48
C VAL A 64 -4.98 2.05 -2.63
N GLN A 65 -4.52 0.83 -2.34
CA GLN A 65 -5.31 -0.39 -2.48
C GLN A 65 -5.37 -1.12 -1.15
N ARG A 66 -6.53 -1.73 -0.88
CA ARG A 66 -6.72 -2.68 0.21
C ARG A 66 -6.82 -4.09 -0.35
N VAL A 67 -6.11 -5.03 0.25
CA VAL A 67 -6.29 -6.46 -0.02
C VAL A 67 -6.72 -7.16 1.26
N VAL A 68 -7.79 -7.94 1.18
CA VAL A 68 -8.27 -8.79 2.28
C VAL A 68 -8.31 -10.23 1.77
N CYS A 69 -7.56 -11.11 2.41
CA CYS A 69 -7.57 -12.54 2.07
C CYS A 69 -8.40 -13.31 3.10
N GLY A 70 -9.49 -13.92 2.67
CA GLY A 70 -10.33 -14.76 3.54
C GLY A 70 -9.71 -16.10 3.93
N GLY A 71 -8.69 -16.57 3.20
CA GLY A 71 -8.04 -17.86 3.46
C GLY A 71 -6.88 -17.76 4.46
N CYS A 72 -5.92 -16.86 4.20
CA CYS A 72 -4.76 -16.68 5.06
C CYS A 72 -4.90 -15.51 6.05
N LEU A 73 -6.09 -14.91 6.13
CA LEU A 73 -6.45 -13.83 7.04
C LEU A 73 -5.54 -12.60 6.96
N ASP A 74 -5.03 -12.27 5.79
CA ASP A 74 -4.25 -11.04 5.60
C ASP A 74 -5.18 -9.83 5.39
N PHE A 75 -4.80 -8.71 6.01
CA PHE A 75 -5.24 -7.37 5.64
C PHE A 75 -4.01 -6.56 5.22
N LYS A 76 -4.10 -5.91 4.06
CA LYS A 76 -2.98 -5.17 3.47
C LYS A 76 -3.45 -3.80 3.01
N ILE A 77 -2.67 -2.77 3.32
CA ILE A 77 -2.79 -1.42 2.78
C ILE A 77 -1.57 -1.18 1.90
N ILE A 78 -1.78 -0.94 0.61
CA ILE A 78 -0.71 -0.80 -0.39
C ILE A 78 -0.79 0.60 -0.99
N THR A 79 0.29 1.36 -0.91
CA THR A 79 0.43 2.67 -1.57
C THR A 79 1.48 2.58 -2.67
N THR A 80 1.12 2.95 -3.90
CA THR A 80 1.98 2.80 -5.08
C THR A 80 2.38 4.15 -5.66
N LEU A 81 3.67 4.33 -5.95
CA LEU A 81 4.27 5.55 -6.49
C LEU A 81 5.22 5.20 -7.65
N ASP A 82 5.66 6.21 -8.40
CA ASP A 82 6.89 6.11 -9.23
C ASP A 82 8.16 6.16 -8.36
N ALA A 83 9.32 5.85 -8.95
CA ALA A 83 10.57 5.74 -8.20
C ALA A 83 11.06 7.05 -7.57
N GLU A 84 10.86 8.20 -8.24
CA GLU A 84 11.28 9.50 -7.74
C GLU A 84 10.42 9.90 -6.54
N SER A 85 9.10 9.87 -6.71
CA SER A 85 8.16 10.20 -5.64
C SER A 85 8.25 9.23 -4.45
N PHE A 86 8.58 7.96 -4.70
CA PHE A 86 8.84 6.99 -3.64
C PHE A 86 10.07 7.38 -2.81
N GLY A 87 11.18 7.75 -3.44
CA GLY A 87 12.38 8.19 -2.74
C GLY A 87 12.15 9.44 -1.86
N GLU A 88 11.33 10.40 -2.35
CA GLU A 88 10.92 11.55 -1.53
C GLU A 88 10.09 11.15 -0.31
N TRP A 89 9.21 10.16 -0.45
CA TRP A 89 8.36 9.67 0.63
C TRP A 89 9.14 8.82 1.66
N GLU A 90 10.10 8.01 1.19
CA GLU A 90 11.05 7.29 2.03
C GLU A 90 11.91 8.25 2.87
N GLY A 91 12.36 9.37 2.28
CA GLY A 91 13.06 10.43 3.00
C GLY A 91 12.24 11.07 4.13
N LYS A 92 10.91 10.89 4.12
CA LYS A 92 9.98 11.29 5.19
C LYS A 92 9.54 10.11 6.07
N SER A 93 10.29 9.01 6.05
CA SER A 93 9.99 7.79 6.80
C SER A 93 8.58 7.23 6.53
N PHE A 94 8.11 7.36 5.29
CA PHE A 94 6.82 6.86 4.84
C PHE A 94 5.60 7.43 5.59
N GLU A 95 5.66 8.66 6.11
CA GLU A 95 4.53 9.30 6.81
C GLU A 95 3.22 9.18 5.99
N PRO A 96 2.09 8.68 6.57
CA PRO A 96 1.80 8.44 7.99
C PRO A 96 1.96 6.98 8.49
N GLU A 97 2.77 6.15 7.83
CA GLU A 97 2.93 4.71 8.10
C GLU A 97 3.09 4.37 9.59
N ALA A 98 3.97 5.07 10.32
CA ALA A 98 4.23 4.78 11.72
C ALA A 98 2.97 4.88 12.61
N SER A 99 2.11 5.88 12.37
CA SER A 99 0.85 6.05 13.09
C SER A 99 -0.14 4.95 12.75
N ILE A 100 -0.25 4.59 11.47
CA ILE A 100 -1.12 3.50 11.01
C ILE A 100 -0.71 2.18 11.66
N LEU A 101 0.58 1.84 11.63
CA LEU A 101 1.09 0.60 12.23
C LEU A 101 0.86 0.54 13.74
N ALA A 102 0.98 1.67 14.45
CA ALA A 102 0.69 1.73 15.87
C ALA A 102 -0.79 1.47 16.16
N GLU A 103 -1.70 2.09 15.40
CA GLU A 103 -3.14 1.86 15.52
C GLU A 103 -3.52 0.41 15.17
N MET A 104 -2.97 -0.17 14.11
CA MET A 104 -3.18 -1.57 13.74
C MET A 104 -2.75 -2.54 14.85
N LYS A 105 -1.58 -2.31 15.46
CA LYS A 105 -1.04 -3.16 16.55
C LYS A 105 -1.88 -3.12 17.82
N ALA A 106 -2.65 -2.05 18.04
CA ALA A 106 -3.48 -1.88 19.22
C ALA A 106 -4.84 -2.58 19.10
N ILE A 107 -5.19 -3.13 17.94
CA ILE A 107 -6.48 -3.81 17.71
C ILE A 107 -6.40 -5.24 18.25
N ASP A 108 -7.31 -5.59 19.16
CA ASP A 108 -7.46 -6.96 19.62
C ASP A 108 -7.78 -7.92 18.47
N GLY A 109 -7.07 -9.05 18.43
CA GLY A 109 -7.18 -10.05 17.36
C GLY A 109 -6.32 -9.76 16.12
N VAL A 110 -5.58 -8.65 16.09
CA VAL A 110 -4.56 -8.39 15.08
C VAL A 110 -3.21 -8.98 15.49
N SER A 111 -2.48 -9.57 14.54
CA SER A 111 -1.13 -10.09 14.76
C SER A 111 -0.26 -9.92 13.51
N LEU A 112 1.05 -10.21 13.63
CA LEU A 112 2.02 -10.16 12.52
C LEU A 112 1.98 -8.84 11.72
N VAL A 113 2.02 -7.71 12.43
CA VAL A 113 2.04 -6.39 11.80
C VAL A 113 3.44 -6.11 11.24
N GLU A 114 3.53 -6.03 9.92
CA GLU A 114 4.79 -5.93 9.17
C GLU A 114 4.65 -4.94 8.00
N THR A 115 5.80 -4.55 7.44
CA THR A 115 5.86 -3.74 6.23
C THR A 115 6.69 -4.40 5.16
N GLN A 116 6.33 -4.22 3.89
CA GLN A 116 7.10 -4.73 2.76
C GLN A 116 7.17 -3.67 1.65
N THR A 117 8.31 -3.59 0.97
CA THR A 117 8.46 -2.80 -0.26
C THR A 117 8.70 -3.75 -1.42
N PHE A 118 7.99 -3.53 -2.53
CA PHE A 118 8.17 -4.31 -3.76
C PHE A 118 7.93 -3.46 -5.01
N THR A 119 8.41 -3.94 -6.14
CA THR A 119 8.27 -3.27 -7.44
C THR A 119 7.12 -3.86 -8.24
N LEU A 120 6.52 -3.04 -9.10
CA LEU A 120 5.40 -3.41 -9.94
C LEU A 120 5.68 -3.03 -11.40
N MET A 121 5.36 -3.95 -12.30
CA MET A 121 5.37 -3.75 -13.74
C MET A 121 4.05 -4.28 -14.32
N PRO A 122 3.23 -3.43 -14.97
CA PRO A 122 2.09 -3.91 -15.74
C PRO A 122 2.57 -4.83 -16.86
N MET A 123 1.89 -5.97 -17.03
CA MET A 123 2.20 -6.99 -18.04
C MET A 123 1.09 -7.08 -19.08
#